data_AF-A0A7S2WS66-F1
#
_entry.id   AF-A0A7S2WS66-F1
#
_cell.length_a   1.000
_cell.length_b   1.000
_cell.length_c   1.000
_cell.angle_alpha   90.00
_cell.angle_beta   90.00
_cell.angle_gamma   90.00
#
_symmetry.space_group_name_H-M   'P 1'
#
loop_
_entity.id
_entity.type
_entity.pdbx_description
1 polymer ?
#
loop_
_entity_poly.entity_id
_entity_poly.type
_entity_poly.pdbx_seq_one_letter_code
_entity_poly.pdbx_strand_id
1 'polypeptide(L)'
;DGTTVQATSKGVFKRKDRFAVGDRRKHGASEEERYDIERVDIENPQNRHIAASVADYHKNFAAMDPSLCVYFEAVGTNIQARFSHLPDFADIRVFDFTRDGVFLPWPETAALAEAYGLPLVAATATRLHLDDILLALRGNPSYAGGMPAAMEGFVVRATPGPGTDREAPQTRHSSGEGEDP
;
A
#
# COMPACT_ATOMS: atom_id res chain seq x y z
N ASP A 1 -1.02 -13.04 -5.30
CA ASP A 1 -0.60 -11.94 -4.41
C ASP A 1 -1.85 -11.37 -3.79
N GLY A 2 -1.76 -10.59 -2.71
CA GLY A 2 -2.96 -9.95 -2.19
C GLY A 2 -3.50 -8.95 -3.17
N THR A 3 -4.54 -8.26 -2.72
CA THR A 3 -5.00 -7.11 -3.46
C THR A 3 -4.59 -5.89 -2.68
N THR A 4 -3.80 -5.04 -3.33
CA THR A 4 -3.49 -3.71 -2.82
C THR A 4 -4.76 -2.88 -2.85
N VAL A 5 -5.06 -2.28 -1.70
CA VAL A 5 -6.23 -1.46 -1.43
C VAL A 5 -5.76 -0.15 -0.80
N GLN A 6 -6.55 0.89 -0.95
CA GLN A 6 -6.34 2.16 -0.27
C GLN A 6 -7.63 2.61 0.43
N ALA A 7 -7.52 3.37 1.52
CA ALA A 7 -8.67 3.94 2.20
C ALA A 7 -8.44 5.38 2.62
N THR A 8 -9.53 6.14 2.66
CA THR A 8 -9.61 7.46 3.28
C THR A 8 -10.73 7.43 4.32
N SER A 9 -10.94 8.54 5.03
CA SER A 9 -12.11 8.68 5.92
C SER A 9 -13.46 8.58 5.22
N LYS A 10 -13.50 8.64 3.88
CA LYS A 10 -14.72 8.58 3.08
C LYS A 10 -14.99 7.20 2.48
N GLY A 11 -14.02 6.30 2.48
CA GLY A 11 -14.24 4.96 1.93
C GLY A 11 -12.97 4.19 1.60
N VAL A 12 -13.20 2.97 1.11
CA VAL A 12 -12.17 2.03 0.67
C VAL A 12 -12.20 1.97 -0.85
N PHE A 13 -11.03 1.89 -1.47
CA PHE A 13 -10.83 1.90 -2.91
C PHE A 13 -9.85 0.82 -3.31
N LYS A 14 -10.08 0.19 -4.47
CA LYS A 14 -9.18 -0.81 -5.04
C LYS A 14 -8.72 -0.37 -6.43
N ARG A 15 -7.56 -0.88 -6.82
CA ARG A 15 -7.10 -0.76 -8.21
C ARG A 15 -7.85 -1.76 -9.09
N LYS A 16 -8.30 -1.29 -10.25
CA LYS A 16 -8.86 -2.12 -11.31
C LYS A 16 -7.94 -2.04 -12.51
N ASP A 17 -7.33 -3.16 -12.88
CA ASP A 17 -6.55 -3.27 -14.10
C ASP A 17 -7.48 -3.05 -15.31
N ARG A 18 -7.12 -2.10 -16.18
CA ARG A 18 -7.79 -1.86 -17.47
C ARG A 18 -7.39 -2.88 -18.53
N PHE A 19 -6.25 -3.53 -18.34
CA PHE A 19 -5.71 -4.52 -19.25
C PHE A 19 -6.05 -5.94 -18.77
N ALA A 20 -6.41 -6.81 -19.72
CA ALA A 20 -6.59 -8.23 -19.44
C ALA A 20 -5.25 -8.89 -19.07
N VAL A 21 -5.34 -10.01 -18.35
CA VAL A 21 -4.16 -10.83 -18.03
C VAL A 21 -3.46 -11.26 -19.33
N GLY A 22 -2.16 -10.99 -19.43
CA GLY A 22 -1.34 -11.31 -20.60
C GLY A 22 -1.34 -10.27 -21.72
N ASP A 23 -2.04 -9.13 -21.57
CA ASP A 23 -2.00 -8.06 -22.57
C ASP A 23 -0.62 -7.41 -22.64
N ARG A 24 0.05 -7.54 -23.79
CA ARG A 24 1.41 -7.03 -24.01
C ARG A 24 1.51 -5.50 -23.91
N ARG A 25 0.42 -4.77 -24.15
CA ARG A 25 0.38 -3.30 -24.06
C ARG A 25 0.63 -2.83 -22.62
N LYS A 26 0.30 -3.66 -21.63
CA LYS A 26 0.50 -3.38 -20.19
C LYS A 26 1.96 -3.06 -19.85
N HIS A 27 2.93 -3.65 -20.55
CA HIS A 27 4.35 -3.47 -20.23
C HIS A 27 4.91 -2.10 -20.63
N GLY A 28 4.28 -1.42 -21.59
CA GLY A 28 4.68 -0.08 -22.02
C GLY A 28 3.79 1.04 -21.49
N ALA A 29 2.67 0.70 -20.86
CA ALA A 29 1.67 1.66 -20.40
C ALA A 29 2.06 2.29 -19.04
N SER A 30 1.74 3.57 -18.87
CA SER A 30 1.88 4.28 -17.59
C SER A 30 0.94 3.72 -16.53
N GLU A 31 1.12 4.07 -15.25
CA GLU A 31 0.19 3.63 -14.21
C GLU A 31 -1.24 4.15 -14.43
N GLU A 32 -1.40 5.39 -14.89
CA GLU A 32 -2.70 6.01 -15.18
C GLU A 32 -3.41 5.34 -16.36
N GLU A 33 -2.64 4.85 -17.33
CA GLU A 33 -3.18 4.07 -18.46
C GLU A 33 -3.59 2.66 -18.02
N ARG A 34 -2.88 2.10 -17.02
CA ARG A 34 -3.07 0.71 -16.57
C ARG A 34 -4.21 0.54 -15.59
N TYR A 35 -4.47 1.54 -14.76
CA TYR A 35 -5.32 1.34 -13.58
C TYR A 35 -6.41 2.40 -13.48
N ASP A 36 -7.61 1.92 -13.14
CA ASP A 36 -8.65 2.74 -12.52
C ASP A 36 -8.63 2.56 -11.00
N ILE A 37 -9.09 3.60 -10.30
CA ILE A 37 -9.39 3.53 -8.87
C ILE A 37 -10.90 3.43 -8.72
N GLU A 38 -11.36 2.33 -8.13
CA GLU A 38 -12.77 2.05 -7.93
C GLU A 38 -13.07 2.04 -6.43
N ARG A 39 -14.14 2.73 -6.02
CA ARG A 39 -14.65 2.61 -4.65
C ARG A 39 -15.18 1.20 -4.43
N VAL A 40 -14.72 0.55 -3.36
CA VAL A 40 -15.19 -0.77 -2.98
C VAL A 40 -16.62 -0.65 -2.46
N ASP A 41 -17.55 -1.20 -3.21
CA ASP A 41 -18.90 -1.50 -2.75
C ASP A 41 -18.85 -2.77 -1.90
N ILE A 42 -19.07 -2.64 -0.59
CA ILE A 42 -19.00 -3.75 0.37
C ILE A 42 -20.18 -4.73 0.21
N GLU A 43 -21.29 -4.29 -0.39
CA GLU A 43 -22.47 -5.12 -0.65
C GLU A 43 -22.30 -5.95 -1.93
N ASN A 44 -21.37 -5.56 -2.82
CA ASN A 44 -21.09 -6.30 -4.03
C ASN A 44 -20.41 -7.64 -3.70
N PRO A 45 -21.02 -8.79 -4.07
CA PRO A 45 -20.46 -10.12 -3.77
C PRO A 45 -19.03 -10.34 -4.32
N GLN A 46 -18.64 -9.63 -5.37
CA GLN A 46 -17.28 -9.70 -5.93
C GLN A 46 -16.23 -9.09 -5.00
N ASN A 47 -16.64 -8.19 -4.10
CA ASN A 47 -15.76 -7.52 -3.15
C ASN A 47 -15.78 -8.18 -1.76
N ARG A 48 -16.57 -9.24 -1.55
CA ARG A 48 -16.81 -9.85 -0.22
C ARG A 48 -15.54 -10.18 0.55
N HIS A 49 -14.46 -10.55 -0.13
CA HIS A 49 -13.19 -10.91 0.52
C HIS A 49 -12.42 -9.67 0.97
N ILE A 50 -12.43 -8.60 0.18
CA ILE A 50 -11.89 -7.29 0.60
C ILE A 50 -12.74 -6.75 1.76
N ALA A 51 -14.07 -6.82 1.63
CA ALA A 51 -15.02 -6.37 2.65
C ALA A 51 -14.76 -7.10 3.99
N ALA A 52 -14.55 -8.41 3.96
CA ALA A 52 -14.19 -9.18 5.15
C ALA A 52 -12.87 -8.70 5.77
N SER A 53 -11.83 -8.47 4.96
CA SER A 53 -10.53 -7.97 5.46
C SER A 53 -10.62 -6.59 6.11
N VAL A 54 -11.50 -5.69 5.63
CA VAL A 54 -11.60 -4.31 6.14
C VAL A 54 -12.65 -4.12 7.24
N ALA A 55 -13.47 -5.15 7.51
CA ALA A 55 -14.65 -5.04 8.36
C ALA A 55 -14.35 -4.44 9.75
N ASP A 56 -13.27 -4.89 10.38
CA ASP A 56 -12.89 -4.46 11.73
C ASP A 56 -12.25 -3.07 11.78
N TYR A 57 -11.83 -2.53 10.63
CA TYR A 57 -11.07 -1.29 10.54
C TYR A 57 -11.88 -0.08 10.04
N HIS A 58 -13.17 -0.26 9.72
CA HIS A 58 -14.01 0.82 9.19
C HIS A 58 -14.03 2.06 10.09
N LYS A 59 -14.11 1.87 11.41
CA LYS A 59 -14.10 2.99 12.38
C LYS A 59 -12.75 3.71 12.39
N ASN A 60 -11.66 2.97 12.28
CA ASN A 60 -10.31 3.50 12.24
C ASN A 60 -10.10 4.36 10.99
N PHE A 61 -10.55 3.88 9.82
CA PHE A 61 -10.51 4.68 8.59
C PHE A 61 -11.36 5.94 8.70
N ALA A 62 -12.58 5.84 9.21
CA ALA A 62 -13.48 6.98 9.36
C ALA A 62 -12.93 8.08 10.30
N ALA A 63 -12.09 7.69 11.28
CA ALA A 63 -11.44 8.61 12.20
C ALA A 63 -10.17 9.28 11.63
N MET A 64 -9.70 8.87 10.46
CA MET A 64 -8.52 9.46 9.82
C MET A 64 -8.76 10.92 9.41
N ASP A 65 -7.69 11.71 9.44
CA ASP A 65 -7.71 13.06 8.87
C ASP A 65 -8.12 13.00 7.38
N PRO A 66 -9.02 13.88 6.90
CA PRO A 66 -9.48 13.88 5.51
C PRO A 66 -8.39 14.08 4.44
N SER A 67 -7.23 14.63 4.80
CA SER A 67 -6.06 14.78 3.92
C SER A 67 -5.28 13.47 3.73
N LEU A 68 -5.55 12.44 4.56
CA LEU A 68 -4.82 11.19 4.54
C LEU A 68 -5.46 10.13 3.65
N CYS A 69 -4.60 9.37 2.99
CA CYS A 69 -4.93 8.11 2.34
C CYS A 69 -3.97 7.03 2.86
N VAL A 70 -4.51 5.91 3.34
CA VAL A 70 -3.73 4.75 3.79
C VAL A 70 -3.70 3.71 2.68
N TYR A 71 -2.54 3.08 2.48
CA TYR A 71 -2.32 2.02 1.51
C TYR A 71 -1.97 0.73 2.26
N PHE A 72 -2.68 -0.34 1.92
CA PHE A 72 -2.55 -1.63 2.60
C PHE A 72 -2.80 -2.79 1.66
N GLU A 73 -2.27 -3.94 2.06
CA GLU A 73 -2.60 -5.21 1.43
C GLU A 73 -3.80 -5.82 2.15
N ALA A 74 -4.88 -6.12 1.43
CA ALA A 74 -5.90 -7.00 1.98
C ALA A 74 -5.41 -8.45 1.86
N VAL A 75 -5.36 -9.14 3.00
CA VAL A 75 -4.87 -10.51 3.12
C VAL A 75 -6.00 -11.41 3.61
N GLY A 76 -5.99 -12.66 3.19
CA GLY A 76 -6.99 -13.62 3.65
C GLY A 76 -6.98 -14.93 2.87
N THR A 77 -7.62 -15.94 3.46
CA THR A 77 -7.73 -17.32 2.94
C THR A 77 -8.18 -17.37 1.49
N ASN A 78 -9.18 -16.53 1.17
CA ASN A 78 -9.84 -16.49 -0.13
C ASN A 78 -9.30 -15.38 -1.04
N ILE A 79 -8.27 -14.66 -0.61
CA ILE A 79 -7.59 -13.64 -1.42
C ILE A 79 -6.30 -14.24 -1.99
N GLN A 80 -5.53 -14.97 -1.17
CA GLN A 80 -4.20 -15.44 -1.56
C GLN A 80 -3.98 -16.90 -1.16
N ALA A 81 -3.44 -17.68 -2.10
CA ALA A 81 -3.13 -19.10 -1.87
C ALA A 81 -2.23 -19.34 -0.66
N ARG A 82 -1.34 -18.39 -0.33
CA ARG A 82 -0.42 -18.48 0.83
C ARG A 82 -1.13 -18.50 2.19
N PHE A 83 -2.40 -18.12 2.25
CA PHE A 83 -3.23 -18.14 3.47
C PHE A 83 -4.28 -19.26 3.44
N SER A 84 -4.28 -20.12 2.42
CA SER A 84 -5.30 -21.16 2.24
C SER A 84 -5.37 -22.18 3.38
N HIS A 85 -4.29 -22.34 4.14
CA HIS A 85 -4.22 -23.21 5.31
C HIS A 85 -4.79 -22.58 6.60
N LEU A 86 -5.15 -21.29 6.56
CA LEU A 86 -5.79 -20.59 7.68
C LEU A 86 -7.29 -20.49 7.40
N PRO A 87 -8.17 -21.17 8.15
CA PRO A 87 -9.61 -21.08 7.91
C PRO A 87 -10.14 -19.69 8.29
N ASP A 88 -10.99 -19.13 7.44
CA ASP A 88 -11.71 -17.86 7.65
C ASP A 88 -10.82 -16.67 8.04
N PHE A 89 -9.55 -16.71 7.63
CA PHE A 89 -8.61 -15.62 7.87
C PHE A 89 -8.87 -14.47 6.89
N ALA A 90 -9.04 -13.27 7.44
CA ALA A 90 -9.13 -12.02 6.70
C ALA A 90 -8.55 -10.89 7.56
N ASP A 91 -7.66 -10.09 6.98
CA ASP A 91 -6.95 -9.02 7.70
C ASP A 91 -6.41 -7.99 6.68
N ILE A 92 -5.81 -6.89 7.14
CA ILE A 92 -5.09 -5.92 6.31
C ILE A 92 -3.64 -5.77 6.77
N ARG A 93 -2.73 -5.33 5.91
CA ARG A 93 -1.38 -4.91 6.33
C ARG A 93 -1.00 -3.59 5.69
N VAL A 94 -0.98 -2.53 6.50
CA VAL A 94 -0.61 -1.18 6.09
C VAL A 94 0.87 -1.12 5.72
N PHE A 95 1.17 -0.54 4.57
CA PHE A 95 2.55 -0.33 4.13
C PHE A 95 2.82 1.12 3.72
N ASP A 96 1.81 1.98 3.54
CA ASP A 96 2.04 3.39 3.26
C ASP A 96 0.93 4.33 3.71
N PHE A 97 1.29 5.60 3.80
CA PHE A 97 0.35 6.71 3.85
C PHE A 97 0.76 7.78 2.83
N THR A 98 -0.24 8.49 2.32
CA THR A 98 -0.03 9.78 1.68
C THR A 98 -0.79 10.86 2.43
N ARG A 99 -0.26 12.09 2.43
CA ARG A 99 -0.99 13.31 2.79
C ARG A 99 -1.07 14.21 1.56
N ASP A 100 -2.28 14.63 1.19
CA ASP A 100 -2.51 15.49 0.03
C ASP A 100 -1.86 14.96 -1.27
N GLY A 101 -1.89 13.63 -1.44
CA GLY A 101 -1.32 12.94 -2.61
C GLY A 101 0.20 12.71 -2.57
N VAL A 102 0.89 13.11 -1.50
CA VAL A 102 2.34 12.92 -1.34
C VAL A 102 2.62 11.79 -0.34
N PHE A 103 3.43 10.81 -0.76
CA PHE A 103 3.84 9.70 0.11
C PHE A 103 4.65 10.19 1.30
N LEU A 104 4.32 9.66 2.48
CA LEU A 104 4.95 10.05 3.73
C LEU A 104 6.22 9.23 4.00
N PRO A 105 7.21 9.80 4.71
CA PRO A 105 8.36 9.06 5.19
C PRO A 105 7.93 7.88 6.09
N TRP A 106 8.70 6.78 6.05
CA TRP A 106 8.38 5.58 6.81
C TRP A 106 8.11 5.81 8.31
N PRO A 107 8.90 6.61 9.05
CA PRO A 107 8.61 6.88 10.46
C PRO A 107 7.22 7.49 10.71
N GLU A 108 6.77 8.35 9.80
CA GLU A 108 5.45 8.97 9.88
C GLU A 108 4.35 7.98 9.51
N THR A 109 4.54 7.17 8.46
CA THR A 109 3.65 6.05 8.12
C THR A 109 3.45 5.09 9.30
N ALA A 110 4.54 4.72 10.00
CA ALA A 110 4.47 3.83 11.16
C ALA A 110 3.73 4.48 12.34
N ALA A 111 4.03 5.74 12.65
CA ALA A 111 3.37 6.49 13.72
C ALA A 111 1.86 6.67 13.45
N LEU A 112 1.46 6.93 12.20
CA LEU A 112 0.05 7.05 11.83
C LEU A 112 -0.67 5.70 11.90
N ALA A 113 -0.05 4.61 11.45
CA ALA A 113 -0.63 3.29 11.58
C ALA A 113 -0.89 2.94 13.06
N GLU A 114 0.07 3.21 13.95
CA GLU A 114 -0.11 3.05 15.39
C GLU A 114 -1.21 3.96 15.95
N ALA A 115 -1.20 5.26 15.62
CA ALA A 115 -2.17 6.23 16.11
C ALA A 115 -3.62 5.89 15.72
N TYR A 116 -3.81 5.32 14.53
CA TYR A 116 -5.11 4.85 14.07
C TYR A 116 -5.39 3.38 14.38
N GLY A 117 -4.51 2.68 15.11
CA GLY A 117 -4.70 1.27 15.46
C GLY A 117 -4.80 0.33 14.24
N LEU A 118 -4.05 0.62 13.18
CA LEU A 118 -4.02 -0.16 11.95
C LEU A 118 -2.80 -1.10 11.95
N PRO A 119 -2.97 -2.37 11.53
CA PRO A 119 -1.88 -3.33 11.53
C PRO A 119 -0.84 -3.00 10.44
N LEU A 120 0.36 -2.63 10.87
CA LEU A 120 1.48 -2.28 9.99
C LEU A 120 2.20 -3.55 9.48
N VAL A 121 2.76 -3.50 8.27
CA VAL A 121 3.73 -4.50 7.82
C VAL A 121 4.97 -4.48 8.72
N ALA A 122 5.57 -5.65 8.93
CA ALA A 122 6.86 -5.72 9.59
C ALA A 122 7.92 -4.95 8.79
N ALA A 123 8.74 -4.16 9.49
CA ALA A 123 9.85 -3.44 8.90
C ALA A 123 11.05 -3.44 9.83
N THR A 124 12.24 -3.37 9.23
CA THR A 124 13.51 -3.22 9.94
C THR A 124 14.29 -2.09 9.31
N ALA A 125 14.78 -1.16 10.13
CA ALA A 125 15.69 -0.12 9.69
C ALA A 125 17.12 -0.66 9.77
N THR A 126 17.69 -1.04 8.63
CA THR A 126 19.08 -1.49 8.57
C THR A 126 19.78 -0.92 7.35
N ARG A 127 21.11 -0.78 7.44
CA ARG A 127 21.91 -0.58 6.25
C ARG A 127 21.87 -1.88 5.46
N LEU A 128 21.29 -1.81 4.27
CA LEU A 128 21.16 -2.99 3.42
C LEU A 128 22.47 -3.29 2.73
N HIS A 129 23.04 -4.46 3.02
CA HIS A 129 24.07 -5.08 2.20
C HIS A 129 23.39 -6.14 1.31
N LEU A 130 23.82 -6.20 0.04
CA LEU A 130 23.23 -7.13 -0.93
C LEU A 130 23.28 -8.59 -0.44
N ASP A 131 24.40 -8.98 0.18
CA ASP A 131 24.59 -10.34 0.69
C ASP A 131 23.59 -10.69 1.80
N ASP A 132 23.29 -9.74 2.69
CA ASP A 132 22.30 -9.93 3.76
C ASP A 132 20.89 -10.09 3.18
N ILE A 133 20.53 -9.32 2.15
CA ILE A 133 19.24 -9.43 1.46
C ILE A 133 19.12 -10.81 0.80
N LEU A 134 20.15 -11.25 0.08
CA LEU A 134 20.15 -12.54 -0.60
C LEU A 134 20.08 -13.70 0.39
N LEU A 135 20.78 -13.60 1.53
CA LEU A 135 20.72 -14.59 2.59
C LEU A 135 19.31 -14.68 3.21
N ALA A 136 18.68 -13.53 3.50
CA ALA A 136 17.33 -13.47 4.04
C ALA A 136 16.30 -14.09 3.07
N LEU A 137 16.41 -13.79 1.77
CA LEU A 137 15.53 -14.35 0.73
C LEU A 137 15.64 -15.89 0.60
N ARG A 138 16.82 -16.46 0.85
CA ARG A 138 17.02 -17.93 0.81
C ARG A 138 16.38 -18.67 1.99
N GLY A 139 16.14 -17.98 3.11
CA GLY A 139 15.67 -18.59 4.36
C GLY A 139 14.18 -18.92 4.41
N ASN A 140 13.42 -18.68 3.35
CA ASN A 140 11.95 -18.77 3.32
C ASN A 140 11.30 -17.98 4.48
N PRO A 141 11.48 -16.65 4.51
CA PRO A 141 11.06 -15.84 5.65
C PRO A 141 9.54 -15.92 5.84
N SER A 142 9.12 -16.06 7.10
CA SER A 142 7.73 -15.89 7.50
C SER A 142 7.48 -14.44 7.88
N TYR A 143 6.23 -13.99 7.76
CA TYR A 143 5.84 -12.66 8.21
C TYR A 143 6.24 -12.44 9.68
N ALA A 144 7.01 -11.39 9.95
CA ALA A 144 7.24 -10.96 11.33
C ALA A 144 5.91 -10.51 11.95
N GLY A 145 5.72 -10.77 13.25
CA GLY A 145 4.46 -10.50 13.94
C GLY A 145 3.46 -11.67 13.96
N GLY A 146 3.93 -12.90 13.72
CA GLY A 146 3.18 -14.13 14.03
C GLY A 146 2.13 -14.54 12.99
N MET A 147 2.10 -13.89 11.81
CA MET A 147 1.23 -14.34 10.72
C MET A 147 1.84 -15.62 10.11
N PRO A 148 1.14 -16.77 10.18
CA PRO A 148 1.73 -18.06 9.87
C PRO A 148 1.71 -18.34 8.36
N ALA A 149 2.35 -17.50 7.55
CA ALA A 149 2.45 -17.68 6.10
C ALA A 149 3.85 -17.34 5.59
N ALA A 150 4.22 -17.93 4.45
CA ALA A 150 5.47 -17.59 3.76
C ALA A 150 5.38 -16.20 3.12
N MET A 151 6.44 -15.40 3.25
CA MET A 151 6.56 -14.11 2.60
C MET A 151 6.83 -14.27 1.09
N GLU A 152 6.34 -13.31 0.30
CA GLU A 152 6.62 -13.24 -1.14
C GLU A 152 7.99 -12.65 -1.45
N GLY A 153 8.41 -11.68 -0.63
CA GLY A 153 9.62 -10.92 -0.83
C GLY A 153 9.67 -9.72 0.12
N PHE A 154 10.53 -8.76 -0.22
CA PHE A 154 10.75 -7.55 0.55
C PHE A 154 10.52 -6.32 -0.31
N VAL A 155 10.06 -5.23 0.31
CA VAL A 155 10.05 -3.89 -0.28
C VAL A 155 11.17 -3.09 0.35
N VAL A 156 12.06 -2.53 -0.47
CA VAL A 156 13.14 -1.66 -0.01
C VAL A 156 12.71 -0.21 -0.19
N ARG A 157 12.74 0.56 0.90
CA ARG A 157 12.52 2.00 0.88
C ARG A 157 13.81 2.71 1.24
N ALA A 158 14.25 3.62 0.35
CA ALA A 158 15.36 4.48 0.66
C ALA A 158 14.91 5.52 1.69
N THR A 159 15.54 5.51 2.86
CA THR A 159 15.47 6.63 3.80
C THR A 159 16.57 7.62 3.45
N PRO A 160 16.31 8.95 3.46
CA PRO A 160 17.38 9.94 3.37
C PRO A 160 18.44 9.61 4.44
N GLY A 161 19.69 9.48 4.04
CA GLY A 161 20.78 9.30 4.98
C GLY A 161 20.99 10.57 5.80
N PRO A 162 21.61 10.50 6.98
CA PRO A 162 22.09 11.70 7.65
C PRO A 162 23.05 12.44 6.68
N GLY A 163 22.67 13.66 6.28
CA GLY A 163 23.47 14.53 5.40
C GLY A 163 23.07 14.58 3.92
N THR A 164 21.97 13.94 3.51
CA THR A 164 21.39 14.17 2.17
C THR A 164 20.15 15.04 2.26
N ASP A 165 20.35 16.33 2.50
CA ASP A 165 19.33 17.35 2.21
C ASP A 165 19.18 17.40 0.69
N ARG A 166 18.27 16.59 0.14
CA ARG A 166 17.79 16.84 -1.22
C ARG A 166 16.86 18.03 -1.11
N GLU A 167 17.33 19.19 -1.59
CA GLU A 167 16.46 20.32 -1.90
C GLU A 167 15.23 19.78 -2.63
N ALA A 168 14.04 20.06 -2.08
CA ALA A 168 12.79 19.73 -2.72
C ALA A 168 12.80 20.29 -4.16
N PRO A 169 12.33 19.53 -5.16
CA PRO A 169 12.24 20.05 -6.51
C PRO A 169 11.35 21.29 -6.49
N GLN A 170 11.96 22.47 -6.74
CA GLN A 170 11.23 23.71 -6.88
C GLN A 170 10.23 23.53 -8.02
N THR A 171 8.95 23.46 -7.67
CA THR A 171 7.85 23.55 -8.63
C THR A 171 7.97 24.89 -9.33
N ARG A 172 8.37 24.87 -10.61
CA ARG A 172 8.30 26.05 -11.46
C ARG A 172 6.82 26.36 -11.68
N HIS A 173 6.27 27.27 -10.90
CA HIS A 173 5.06 27.98 -11.28
C HIS A 173 5.40 28.84 -12.50
N SER A 174 5.03 28.39 -13.69
CA SER A 174 4.91 29.28 -14.83
C SER A 174 3.67 30.15 -14.61
N SER A 175 3.87 31.34 -14.06
CA SER A 175 2.91 32.43 -14.16
C SER A 175 2.82 32.83 -15.63
N GLY A 176 1.83 32.28 -16.33
CA GLY A 176 1.37 32.80 -17.61
C GLY A 176 0.46 34.00 -17.34
N GLU A 177 1.07 35.18 -17.21
CA GLU A 177 0.37 36.45 -17.37
C GLU A 177 0.57 36.95 -18.82
N GLY A 178 -0.53 37.40 -19.41
CA GLY A 178 -0.56 38.31 -20.56
C GLY A 178 -0.76 37.64 -21.92
N GLU A 179 -1.56 38.15 -22.84
CA GLU A 179 -2.33 39.39 -22.96
C GLU A 179 -3.33 39.18 -24.12
N ASP A 180 -4.57 39.65 -23.96
CA ASP A 180 -5.49 39.93 -25.08
C ASP A 180 -4.94 41.13 -25.89
N PRO A 181 -5.19 41.15 -27.20
CA PRO A 181 -6.12 42.18 -27.69
C PRO A 181 -7.24 41.67 -28.61
#